data_AF-A0A1G6WXS8-F1
#
_entry.id   AF-A0A1G6WXS8-F1
#
_cell.length_a   1.000
_cell.length_b   1.000
_cell.length_c   1.000
_cell.angle_alpha   90.00
_cell.angle_beta   90.00
_cell.angle_gamma   90.00
#
_symmetry.space_group_name_H-M   'P 1'
#
loop_
_entity.id
_entity.type
_entity.pdbx_description
1 polymer ?
#
loop_
_entity_poly.entity_id
_entity_poly.type
_entity_poly.pdbx_seq_one_letter_code
_entity_poly.pdbx_strand_id
1 'polypeptide(L)' 'MVHEIQAIITAAQAEYQRFAATAPDGEIRAVVSNAVTFLAADLTSAAQWAASTEKRN' A
#
# COMPACT_ATOMS: atom_id res chain seq x y z
N MET A 1 -7.52 -12.21 -6.19
CA MET A 1 -6.70 -11.07 -6.66
C MET A 1 -7.04 -9.75 -5.97
N VAL A 2 -8.23 -9.15 -6.16
CA VAL A 2 -8.57 -7.84 -5.55
C VAL A 2 -8.48 -7.86 -4.02
N HIS A 3 -8.99 -8.91 -3.36
CA HIS A 3 -8.89 -9.08 -1.90
C HIS A 3 -7.44 -9.25 -1.41
N GLU A 4 -6.59 -9.93 -2.17
CA GLU A 4 -5.17 -10.13 -1.82
C GLU A 4 -4.40 -8.81 -1.91
N ILE A 5 -4.68 -8.01 -2.95
CA ILE A 5 -4.11 -6.67 -3.10
C ILE A 5 -4.50 -5.77 -1.93
N GLN A 6 -5.77 -5.77 -1.52
CA GLN A 6 -6.24 -5.01 -0.37
C GLN A 6 -5.51 -5.43 0.92
N ALA A 7 -5.31 -6.74 1.11
CA ALA A 7 -4.59 -7.27 2.27
C ALA A 7 -3.12 -6.79 2.31
N ILE A 8 -2.44 -6.72 1.16
CA ILE A 8 -1.08 -6.20 1.06
C ILE A 8 -1.04 -4.71 1.45
N ILE A 9 -1.98 -3.90 0.95
CA ILE A 9 -2.07 -2.47 1.31
C ILE A 9 -2.24 -2.31 2.82
N THR A 10 -3.17 -3.06 3.42
CA THR A 10 -3.40 -3.03 4.87
C THR A 10 -2.16 -3.44 5.66
N ALA A 11 -1.46 -4.50 5.24
CA ALA A 11 -0.24 -4.96 5.90
C ALA A 11 0.88 -3.90 5.82
N ALA A 12 1.09 -3.28 4.65
CA ALA A 12 2.10 -2.23 4.47
C ALA A 12 1.81 -1.00 5.33
N GLN A 13 0.53 -0.58 5.42
CA GLN A 13 0.13 0.52 6.30
C GLN A 13 0.33 0.19 7.77
N ALA A 14 -0.03 -1.02 8.20
CA ALA A 14 0.18 -1.45 9.58
C ALA A 14 1.67 -1.46 9.95
N GLU A 15 2.54 -1.92 9.05
CA GLU A 15 3.97 -1.92 9.29
C GLU A 15 4.55 -0.50 9.31
N TYR A 16 4.07 0.40 8.44
CA TYR A 16 4.42 1.82 8.53
C TYR A 16 4.05 2.43 9.88
N GLN A 17 2.89 2.10 10.45
CA GLN A 17 2.50 2.60 11.77
C GLN A 17 3.43 2.09 12.88
N ARG A 18 3.83 0.81 12.82
CA ARG A 18 4.82 0.25 13.77
C ARG A 18 6.17 0.95 13.64
N PHE A 19 6.64 1.15 12.40
CA PHE A 19 7.85 1.91 12.12
C PHE A 19 7.76 3.36 12.61
N ALA A 20 6.66 4.06 12.35
CA ALA A 20 6.49 5.45 12.80
C ALA A 20 6.46 5.56 14.34
N ALA A 21 5.95 4.54 15.03
CA ALA A 21 5.93 4.46 16.49
C ALA A 21 7.33 4.29 17.12
N THR A 22 8.35 3.89 16.36
CA THR A 22 9.74 3.85 16.86
C THR A 22 10.42 5.23 16.88
N ALA A 23 9.67 6.29 16.53
CA ALA A 23 10.15 7.67 16.42
C ALA A 23 11.41 7.81 15.53
N PRO A 24 11.36 7.32 14.27
CA PRO A 24 12.46 7.50 13.34
C PRO A 24 12.70 8.98 13.03
N ASP A 25 13.90 9.29 12.53
CA ASP A 25 14.22 10.62 12.04
C ASP A 25 13.19 11.12 11.02
N GLY A 26 12.97 12.44 10.98
CA GLY A 26 11.95 13.07 10.14
C GLY A 26 12.12 12.80 8.65
N GLU A 27 13.36 12.79 8.15
CA GLU A 27 13.65 12.50 6.74
C GLU A 27 13.34 11.03 6.42
N ILE A 28 13.82 10.12 7.25
CA ILE A 28 13.57 8.67 7.09
C ILE A 28 12.07 8.40 7.14
N ARG A 29 11.36 9.03 8.08
CA ARG A 29 9.91 8.91 8.20
C ARG A 29 9.19 9.35 6.94
N ALA A 30 9.61 10.47 6.34
CA ALA A 30 9.01 10.99 5.12
C ALA A 30 9.27 10.07 3.93
N VAL A 31 10.50 9.59 3.76
CA VAL A 31 10.86 8.66 2.67
C VAL A 31 10.03 7.38 2.74
N VAL A 32 9.95 6.76 3.92
CA VAL A 32 9.17 5.52 4.09
C VAL A 32 7.67 5.77 3.92
N SER A 33 7.16 6.91 4.40
CA SER A 33 5.75 7.32 4.19
C SER A 33 5.42 7.43 2.71
N ASN A 34 6.29 8.07 1.93
CA ASN A 34 6.10 8.25 0.49
C ASN A 34 6.13 6.90 -0.24
N ALA A 35 7.07 6.02 0.11
CA ALA A 35 7.16 4.69 -0.47
C ALA A 35 5.89 3.86 -0.23
N VAL A 36 5.36 3.85 1.00
CA VAL A 36 4.12 3.15 1.35
C VAL A 36 2.92 3.76 0.60
N THR A 37 2.90 5.08 0.45
CA THR A 37 1.84 5.78 -0.29
C THR A 37 1.85 5.41 -1.77
N PHE A 38 3.03 5.40 -2.42
CA PHE A 38 3.15 5.00 -3.82
C PHE A 38 2.79 3.54 -4.04
N LEU A 39 3.27 2.64 -3.16
CA LEU A 39 2.89 1.23 -3.21
C LEU A 39 1.36 1.04 -3.13
N ALA A 40 0.70 1.73 -2.22
CA ALA A 40 -0.75 1.64 -2.08
C ALA A 40 -1.50 2.15 -3.33
N ALA A 41 -1.01 3.23 -3.96
CA ALA A 41 -1.59 3.77 -5.19
C ALA A 41 -1.42 2.81 -6.38
N ASP A 42 -0.24 2.23 -6.56
CA ASP A 42 0.05 1.27 -7.63
C ASP A 42 -0.83 0.01 -7.49
N LEU A 43 -0.91 -0.51 -6.26
CA LEU A 43 -1.74 -1.67 -5.94
C LEU A 43 -3.23 -1.39 -6.14
N THR A 44 -3.71 -0.22 -5.72
CA THR A 44 -5.10 0.19 -5.97
C THR A 44 -5.41 0.23 -7.46
N SER A 45 -4.50 0.77 -8.26
CA SER A 45 -4.63 0.80 -9.72
C SER A 45 -4.66 -0.62 -10.30
N ALA A 46 -3.77 -1.50 -9.85
CA ALA A 46 -3.77 -2.91 -10.27
C ALA A 46 -5.07 -3.63 -9.91
N ALA A 47 -5.64 -3.38 -8.73
CA ALA A 47 -6.93 -3.95 -8.32
C ALA A 47 -8.08 -3.48 -9.22
N GLN A 48 -8.10 -2.21 -9.64
CA GLN A 48 -9.09 -1.69 -10.57
C GLN A 48 -8.98 -2.37 -11.94
N TRP A 49 -7.77 -2.59 -12.44
CA TRP A 49 -7.51 -3.34 -13.68
C TRP A 49 -7.96 -4.80 -13.59
N ALA A 50 -7.63 -5.48 -12.48
CA ALA A 50 -8.05 -6.86 -12.24
C ALA A 50 -9.57 -7.00 -12.19
N ALA A 51 -10.25 -6.14 -11.43
CA ALA A 51 -11.71 -6.11 -11.35
C ALA A 51 -12.38 -5.81 -12.70
N SER A 52 -11.77 -4.95 -13.51
CA SER A 52 -12.28 -4.62 -14.85
C SER A 52 -12.12 -5.79 -15.83
N THR A 53 -11.10 -6.61 -15.65
CA THR A 53 -10.86 -7.82 -16.45
C THR A 53 -11.80 -8.95 -16.04
N GLU A 54 -12.04 -9.15 -14.74
CA GLU A 54 -13.02 -10.12 -14.24
C GLU A 54 -14.43 -9.84 -14.75
N LYS A 55 -14.82 -8.56 -14.93
CA LYS A 55 -16.14 -8.20 -15.49
C LYS A 55 -16.28 -8.46 -16.99
N ARG A 56 -15.18 -8.62 -17.72
CA ARG A 56 -15.17 -8.82 -19.18
C ARG A 56 -15.13 -10.28 -19.61
N ASN A 57 -14.80 -11.18 -18.69
CA ASN A 57 -14.76 -12.62 -18.89
C ASN A 57 -16.00 -13.29 -18.29
#